data_AF-A0A2N3AU88-F1
#
_entry.id   AF-A0A2N3AU88-F1
#
_cell.length_a   1.000
_cell.length_b   1.000
_cell.length_c   1.000
_cell.angle_alpha   90.00
_cell.angle_beta   90.00
_cell.angle_gamma   90.00
#
_symmetry.space_group_name_H-M   'P 1'
#
loop_
_entity.id
_entity.type
_entity.pdbx_description
1 polymer ?
#
loop_
_entity_poly.entity_id
_entity_poly.type
_entity_poly.pdbx_seq_one_letter_code
_entity_poly.pdbx_strand_id
1 'polypeptide(L)' 'AGLDMARAEADAASQAVTTEIARNYDLAQSLGFTGTPAWIAGRKPISGAVGYDKLKAALAGDKAG' A
#
# COMPACT_ATOMS: atom_id res chain seq x y z
N ALA A 1 22.62 2.66 5.36
CA ALA A 1 21.86 3.56 6.26
C ALA A 1 21.96 3.00 7.67
N GLY A 2 22.16 3.85 8.68
CA GLY A 2 22.14 3.46 10.09
C GLY A 2 20.90 4.05 10.75
N LEU A 3 20.03 3.19 11.27
CA LEU A 3 18.85 3.59 12.00
C LEU A 3 19.22 3.80 13.48
N ASP A 4 18.69 4.84 14.11
CA ASP A 4 18.67 4.90 15.57
C ASP A 4 17.65 3.87 16.06
N MET A 5 18.16 2.76 16.61
CA MET A 5 17.32 1.65 17.05
C MET A 5 16.46 2.01 18.26
N ALA A 6 16.97 2.82 19.19
CA ALA A 6 16.21 3.23 20.36
C ALA A 6 15.00 4.08 19.95
N ARG A 7 15.19 4.98 18.97
CA ARG A 7 14.10 5.76 18.41
C ARG A 7 13.11 4.89 17.63
N ALA A 8 13.60 3.97 16.81
CA ALA A 8 12.75 3.09 16.01
C ALA A 8 11.83 2.22 16.89
N GLU A 9 12.36 1.69 17.99
CA GLU A 9 11.58 0.93 18.97
C GLU A 9 10.52 1.80 19.66
N ALA A 10 10.89 3.03 20.06
CA ALA A 10 9.94 3.98 20.64
C ALA A 10 8.81 4.37 19.67
N ASP A 11 9.16 4.66 18.41
CA ASP A 11 8.19 5.00 17.36
C ASP A 11 7.26 3.81 17.09
N ALA A 12 7.79 2.59 16.96
CA ALA A 12 7.01 1.37 16.71
C ALA A 12 6.01 1.05 17.84
N ALA A 13 6.35 1.39 19.09
CA ALA A 13 5.47 1.22 20.25
C ALA A 13 4.47 2.39 20.45
N SER A 14 4.57 3.46 19.66
CA SER A 14 3.75 4.66 19.86
C SER A 14 2.31 4.48 19.37
N GLN A 15 1.37 5.07 20.11
CA GLN A 15 -0.05 5.11 19.72
C GLN A 15 -0.26 5.76 18.34
N ALA A 16 0.56 6.77 17.99
CA ALA A 16 0.48 7.45 16.71
C ALA A 16 0.74 6.47 15.54
N VAL A 17 1.80 5.67 15.63
CA VAL A 17 2.14 4.66 14.62
C VAL A 17 1.09 3.55 14.58
N THR A 18 0.64 3.04 15.74
CA THR A 18 -0.45 2.04 15.78
C THR A 18 -1.72 2.56 15.08
N THR A 19 -2.08 3.82 15.31
CA THR A 19 -3.27 4.43 14.72
C THR A 19 -3.11 4.61 13.21
N GLU A 20 -1.94 5.01 12.72
CA GLU A 20 -1.70 5.08 11.27
C GLU A 20 -1.71 3.71 10.59
N ILE A 21 -1.16 2.68 11.23
CA ILE A 21 -1.24 1.32 10.71
C ILE A 21 -2.71 0.89 10.57
N ALA A 22 -3.54 1.11 11.59
CA ALA A 22 -4.96 0.81 11.55
C ALA A 22 -5.69 1.57 10.41
N ARG A 23 -5.46 2.88 10.27
CA ARG A 23 -6.04 3.68 9.17
C ARG A 23 -5.65 3.16 7.79
N ASN A 24 -4.40 2.74 7.61
CA ASN A 24 -3.95 2.17 6.34
C ASN A 24 -4.62 0.82 6.04
N TYR A 25 -4.81 -0.03 7.06
CA TYR A 25 -5.56 -1.27 6.91
C TYR A 25 -7.02 -1.03 6.55
N ASP A 26 -7.70 -0.11 7.23
CA ASP A 26 -9.10 0.25 6.96
C ASP A 26 -9.26 0.77 5.53
N LEU A 27 -8.33 1.63 5.08
CA LEU A 27 -8.30 2.13 3.71
C LEU A 27 -8.15 0.98 2.71
N ALA A 28 -7.19 0.08 2.93
CA ALA A 28 -6.97 -1.07 2.04
C ALA A 28 -8.23 -1.97 1.95
N GLN A 29 -8.89 -2.23 3.08
CA GLN A 29 -10.14 -2.99 3.12
C GLN A 29 -11.28 -2.28 2.40
N SER A 30 -11.42 -0.96 2.57
CA SER A 30 -12.44 -0.15 1.88
C SER A 30 -12.29 -0.16 0.36
N LEU A 31 -11.06 -0.36 -0.12
CA LEU A 31 -10.73 -0.52 -1.54
C LEU A 31 -10.89 -1.96 -2.04
N GLY A 32 -11.29 -2.90 -1.16
CA GLY A 32 -11.51 -4.30 -1.49
C GLY A 32 -10.25 -5.16 -1.52
N PHE A 33 -9.12 -4.68 -0.99
CA PHE A 33 -7.90 -5.48 -0.92
C PHE A 33 -7.96 -6.49 0.23
N THR A 34 -7.66 -7.74 -0.08
CA THR A 34 -7.70 -8.86 0.87
C THR A 34 -6.31 -9.44 1.18
N GLY A 35 -5.25 -8.90 0.55
CA GLY A 35 -3.88 -9.38 0.73
C GLY A 35 -2.86 -8.55 -0.04
N THR A 36 -1.59 -8.90 0.15
CA THR A 36 -0.45 -8.22 -0.47
C THR A 36 0.29 -9.15 -1.44
N PRO A 37 0.90 -8.62 -2.53
CA PRO A 37 0.90 -7.21 -2.92
C PRO A 37 -0.45 -6.75 -3.50
N ALA A 38 -0.72 -5.45 -3.43
CA ALA A 38 -1.90 -4.81 -3.99
C ALA A 38 -1.47 -3.50 -4.68
N TRP A 39 -2.18 -3.11 -5.74
CA TRP A 39 -1.83 -1.97 -6.58
C TRP A 39 -3.05 -1.14 -6.93
N ILE A 40 -2.84 0.14 -7.19
CA ILE A 40 -3.82 1.03 -7.83
C ILE A 40 -3.13 1.63 -9.05
N ALA A 41 -3.70 1.45 -10.23
CA ALA A 41 -3.30 2.15 -11.44
C ALA A 41 -4.45 3.11 -11.81
N GLY A 42 -4.16 4.41 -11.78
CA GLY A 42 -5.15 5.49 -11.81
C GLY A 42 -6.29 5.28 -10.81
N ARG A 43 -7.47 4.84 -11.26
CA ARG A 43 -8.64 4.57 -10.39
C ARG A 43 -9.02 3.09 -10.30
N LYS A 44 -8.17 2.19 -10.81
CA LYS A 44 -8.46 0.75 -10.89
C LYS A 44 -7.65 -0.02 -9.84
N PRO A 45 -8.30 -0.68 -8.87
CA PRO A 45 -7.62 -1.57 -7.94
C PRO A 45 -7.19 -2.87 -8.64
N ILE A 46 -5.99 -3.37 -8.29
CA ILE A 46 -5.42 -4.61 -8.82
C ILE A 46 -4.83 -5.41 -7.65
N SER A 47 -5.42 -6.56 -7.37
CA SER A 47 -4.99 -7.44 -6.28
C SER A 47 -3.94 -8.46 -6.74
N GLY A 48 -2.95 -8.71 -5.88
CA GLY A 48 -1.98 -9.79 -6.02
C GLY A 48 -0.70 -9.44 -6.77
N ALA A 49 0.23 -10.40 -6.79
CA ALA A 49 1.46 -10.32 -7.56
C ALA A 49 1.14 -10.59 -9.04
N VAL A 50 0.96 -9.52 -9.82
CA VAL A 50 0.50 -9.61 -11.20
C VAL A 50 1.60 -9.49 -12.27
N GLY A 51 2.83 -9.16 -11.86
CA GLY A 51 3.97 -9.02 -12.76
C GLY A 51 3.99 -7.71 -13.57
N TYR A 52 5.13 -7.47 -14.22
CA TYR A 52 5.44 -6.21 -14.92
C TYR A 52 4.45 -5.92 -16.06
N ASP A 53 4.14 -6.89 -16.91
CA ASP A 53 3.34 -6.66 -18.12
C ASP A 53 1.91 -6.21 -17.80
N LYS A 54 1.28 -6.80 -16.78
CA LYS A 54 -0.07 -6.41 -16.35
C LYS A 54 -0.07 -4.99 -15.78
N LEU A 55 0.95 -4.62 -15.01
CA LEU A 55 1.09 -3.25 -14.48
C LEU A 55 1.34 -2.25 -15.61
N LYS A 56 2.21 -2.57 -16.57
CA LYS A 56 2.47 -1.74 -17.74
C LYS A 56 1.20 -1.51 -18.57
N ALA A 57 0.40 -2.56 -18.79
CA ALA A 57 -0.87 -2.46 -19.49
C ALA A 57 -1.88 -1.59 -18.73
N ALA A 58 -1.96 -1.73 -17.40
CA ALA A 58 -2.84 -0.91 -16.56
C ALA A 58 -2.52 0.59 -16.66
N LEU A 59 -1.23 0.96 -16.73
CA LEU A 59 -0.79 2.34 -16.92
C LEU A 59 -1.04 2.89 -18.34
N ALA A 60 -1.15 2.01 -19.34
CA ALA A 60 -1.47 2.42 -20.71
C ALA A 60 -2.97 2.69 -20.91
N GLY A 61 -3.82 1.88 -20.27
CA GLY A 61 -5.28 1.96 -20.39
C GLY A 61 -5.94 3.16 -19.68
N ASP A 62 -5.22 3.90 -18.86
CA ASP A 62 -5.74 5.08 -18.14
C ASP A 62 -5.53 6.41 -18.86
N LYS A 63 -4.86 6.44 -20.02
CA LYS A 63 -4.71 7.68 -20.81
C LYS A 63 -5.99 8.14 -21.53
N ALA A 64 -7.12 7.48 -21.30
CA ALA A 64 -8.40 7.76 -21.96
C ALA A 64 -9.48 8.33 -21.01
N GLY A 65 -9.08 8.91 -19.86
CA GLY A 65 -10.00 9.50 -18.88
C GLY A 65 -9.55 10.87 -18.39
#